data_AF-A0A1S8L371-F1
#
_entry.id   AF-A0A1S8L371-F1
#
_cell.length_a   1.000
_cell.length_b   1.000
_cell.length_c   1.000
_cell.angle_alpha   90.00
_cell.angle_beta   90.00
_cell.angle_gamma   90.00
#
_symmetry.space_group_name_H-M   'P 1'
#
loop_
_entity.id
_entity.type
_entity.pdbx_description
1 polymer ?
#
loop_
_entity_poly.entity_id
_entity_poly.type
_entity_poly.pdbx_seq_one_letter_code
_entity_poly.pdbx_strand_id
1 'polypeptide(L)'
;MEDSSIIEELVSEVKSYLHITWQDTNTDNNLKGFISRGMARLQDIAGVPLDFIAEDLPKFLLLDYCRYANVQALEMFEKNFSSELLSLHFKYQVEAIESEKANEN
;
A
#
# COMPACT_ATOMS: atom_id res chain seq x y z
N MET A 1 0.97 -17.50 7.13
CA MET A 1 1.43 -17.06 8.47
C MET A 1 2.22 -15.77 8.37
N GLU A 2 3.11 -15.62 7.39
CA GLU A 2 3.85 -14.36 7.12
C GLU A 2 2.94 -13.17 6.81
N ASP A 3 1.96 -13.32 5.91
CA ASP A 3 1.06 -12.20 5.54
C ASP A 3 0.29 -11.65 6.75
N SER A 4 -0.08 -12.51 7.70
CA SER A 4 -0.77 -12.07 8.92
C SER A 4 0.14 -11.24 9.82
N SER A 5 1.45 -11.51 9.87
CA SER A 5 2.40 -10.74 10.68
C SER A 5 2.66 -9.36 10.06
N ILE A 6 2.83 -9.31 8.74
CA ILE A 6 3.01 -8.07 7.98
C ILE A 6 1.81 -7.15 8.19
N ILE A 7 0.59 -7.69 8.10
CA ILE A 7 -0.62 -6.88 8.29
C ILE A 7 -0.69 -6.26 9.70
N GLU A 8 -0.28 -6.95 10.77
CA GLU A 8 -0.30 -6.36 12.12
C GLU A 8 0.75 -5.24 12.29
N GLU A 9 1.92 -5.38 11.66
CA GLU A 9 2.93 -4.32 11.59
C GLU A 9 2.38 -3.10 10.86
N LEU A 10 1.78 -3.30 9.69
CA LEU A 10 1.12 -2.26 8.91
C LEU A 10 -0.02 -1.58 9.66
N VAL A 11 -0.80 -2.33 10.46
CA VAL A 11 -1.84 -1.73 11.32
C VAL A 11 -1.22 -0.77 12.32
N SER A 12 -0.10 -1.15 12.95
CA SER A 12 0.58 -0.29 13.92
C SER A 12 1.09 0.99 13.27
N GLU A 13 1.64 0.89 12.08
CA GLU A 13 2.13 2.05 11.31
C GLU A 13 1.00 2.95 10.81
N VAL A 14 -0.08 2.38 10.28
CA VAL A 14 -1.27 3.15 9.86
C VAL A 14 -1.87 3.86 11.07
N LYS A 15 -1.95 3.21 12.24
CA LYS A 15 -2.42 3.88 13.47
C LYS A 15 -1.53 5.06 13.84
N SER A 16 -0.21 4.88 13.78
CA SER A 16 0.75 5.97 14.02
C SER A 16 0.55 7.14 13.05
N TYR A 17 0.44 6.84 11.75
CA TYR A 17 0.23 7.80 10.67
C TYR A 17 -1.09 8.57 10.79
N LEU A 18 -2.16 7.90 11.22
CA LEU A 18 -3.48 8.49 11.46
C LEU A 18 -3.64 9.10 12.86
N HIS A 19 -2.59 9.06 13.69
CA HIS A 19 -2.62 9.50 15.09
C HIS A 19 -3.70 8.81 15.94
N ILE A 20 -3.97 7.54 15.66
CA ILE A 20 -4.88 6.69 16.41
C ILE A 20 -4.12 6.07 17.60
N THR A 21 -4.38 6.58 18.80
CA THR A 21 -3.66 6.18 20.02
C THR A 21 -4.42 5.19 20.90
N TRP A 22 -5.68 4.89 20.58
CA TRP A 22 -6.51 3.97 21.35
C TRP A 22 -6.43 2.53 20.83
N GLN A 23 -6.75 1.59 21.72
CA GLN A 23 -6.93 0.19 21.38
C GLN A 23 -8.43 -0.08 21.18
N ASP A 24 -8.81 -0.39 19.95
CA ASP A 24 -10.18 -0.76 19.60
C ASP A 24 -10.16 -1.80 18.49
N THR A 25 -10.72 -2.98 18.77
CA THR A 25 -10.70 -4.12 17.86
C THR A 25 -11.47 -3.82 16.57
N ASN A 26 -12.52 -3.02 16.61
CA ASN A 26 -13.28 -2.66 15.40
C ASN A 26 -12.45 -1.76 14.49
N THR A 27 -11.79 -0.76 15.06
CA THR A 27 -10.84 0.11 14.36
C THR A 27 -9.74 -0.72 13.72
N ASP A 28 -9.10 -1.61 14.48
CA ASP A 28 -8.02 -2.45 13.96
C ASP A 28 -8.50 -3.36 12.82
N ASN A 29 -9.70 -3.96 12.94
CA ASN A 29 -10.29 -4.77 11.86
C ASN A 29 -10.60 -3.94 10.60
N ASN A 30 -11.10 -2.71 10.76
CA ASN A 30 -11.33 -1.81 9.63
C ASN A 30 -10.02 -1.46 8.93
N LEU A 31 -8.97 -1.13 9.69
CA LEU A 31 -7.65 -0.82 9.16
C LEU A 31 -7.06 -2.02 8.40
N LYS A 32 -7.17 -3.25 8.93
CA LYS A 32 -6.79 -4.47 8.20
C LYS A 32 -7.48 -4.56 6.86
N GLY A 33 -8.79 -4.29 6.82
CA GLY A 33 -9.56 -4.25 5.58
C GLY A 33 -9.09 -3.18 4.60
N PHE A 34 -8.75 -1.98 5.08
CA PHE A 34 -8.19 -0.91 4.24
C PHE A 34 -6.82 -1.27 3.69
N ILE A 35 -5.94 -1.81 4.54
CA ILE A 35 -4.59 -2.23 4.17
C ILE A 35 -4.66 -3.31 3.09
N SER A 36 -5.43 -4.39 3.29
CA SER A 36 -5.54 -5.46 2.30
C SER A 36 -6.07 -4.97 0.95
N ARG A 37 -7.06 -4.06 0.94
CA ARG A 37 -7.58 -3.47 -0.31
C ARG A 37 -6.58 -2.54 -0.97
N GLY A 38 -5.88 -1.73 -0.19
CA GLY A 38 -4.83 -0.82 -0.67
C GLY A 38 -3.67 -1.58 -1.30
N MET A 39 -3.16 -2.60 -0.62
CA MET A 39 -2.10 -3.47 -1.16
C MET A 39 -2.52 -4.11 -2.48
N ALA A 40 -3.72 -4.71 -2.52
CA ALA A 40 -4.24 -5.32 -3.74
C ALA A 40 -4.35 -4.30 -4.89
N ARG A 41 -4.87 -3.10 -4.62
CA ARG A 41 -5.01 -2.06 -5.63
C ARG A 41 -3.67 -1.54 -6.14
N LEU A 42 -2.70 -1.31 -5.26
CA LEU A 42 -1.39 -0.80 -5.64
C LEU A 42 -0.57 -1.84 -6.43
N GLN A 43 -0.67 -3.13 -6.06
CA GLN A 43 -0.06 -4.21 -6.85
C GLN A 43 -0.70 -4.35 -8.22
N ASP A 44 -2.03 -4.20 -8.32
CA ASP A 44 -2.75 -4.20 -9.60
C ASP A 44 -2.27 -3.04 -10.51
N ILE A 45 -2.06 -1.86 -9.95
CA ILE A 45 -1.51 -0.71 -10.68
C ILE A 45 -0.05 -0.96 -11.11
N ALA A 46 0.78 -1.51 -10.23
CA ALA A 46 2.19 -1.80 -10.54
C ALA A 46 2.35 -2.97 -11.53
N GLY A 47 1.41 -3.92 -11.54
CA GLY A 47 1.46 -5.14 -12.35
C GLY A 47 2.42 -6.22 -11.82
N VAL A 48 2.98 -6.02 -10.63
CA VAL A 48 3.93 -6.94 -9.97
C VAL A 48 3.70 -6.95 -8.45
N PRO A 49 4.20 -7.96 -7.72
CA PRO A 49 4.24 -7.93 -6.26
C PRO A 49 5.03 -6.72 -5.75
N LEU A 50 4.54 -6.08 -4.70
CA LEU A 50 5.17 -4.90 -4.09
C LEU A 50 5.60 -5.21 -2.66
N ASP A 51 6.72 -4.63 -2.24
CA ASP A 51 7.10 -4.58 -0.82
C ASP A 51 6.42 -3.37 -0.17
N PHE A 52 5.72 -3.61 0.94
CA PHE A 52 5.06 -2.58 1.74
C PHE A 52 5.70 -2.41 3.12
N ILE A 53 6.88 -2.98 3.35
CA ILE A 53 7.68 -2.77 4.56
C ILE A 53 8.78 -1.73 4.31
N ALA A 54 9.39 -1.72 3.12
CA ALA A 54 10.36 -0.69 2.75
C ALA A 54 9.74 0.73 2.81
N GLU A 55 10.49 1.69 3.34
CA GLU A 55 10.09 3.11 3.42
C GLU A 55 10.25 3.81 2.06
N ASP A 56 9.44 3.41 1.09
CA ASP A 56 9.44 3.94 -0.27
C ASP A 56 8.03 4.21 -0.83
N LEU A 57 7.91 4.35 -2.15
CA LEU A 57 6.69 4.80 -2.81
C LEU A 57 5.47 3.89 -2.55
N PRO A 58 5.54 2.55 -2.68
CA PRO A 58 4.47 1.64 -2.25
C PRO A 58 3.95 1.90 -0.84
N LYS A 59 4.85 2.06 0.14
CA LYS A 59 4.48 2.30 1.53
C LYS A 59 3.75 3.62 1.70
N PHE A 60 4.33 4.68 1.16
CA PHE A 60 3.76 6.02 1.17
C PHE A 60 2.33 6.02 0.61
N LEU A 61 2.13 5.41 -0.56
CA LEU A 61 0.82 5.31 -1.20
C LEU A 61 -0.17 4.47 -0.38
N LEU A 62 0.29 3.41 0.29
CA LEU A 62 -0.58 2.58 1.14
C LEU A 62 -1.06 3.34 2.37
N LEU A 63 -0.20 4.12 3.03
CA LEU A 63 -0.57 4.95 4.17
C LEU A 63 -1.61 5.99 3.78
N ASP A 64 -1.40 6.69 2.66
CA ASP A 64 -2.37 7.64 2.14
C ASP A 64 -3.67 6.97 1.70
N TYR A 65 -3.63 5.80 1.04
CA TYR A 65 -4.82 5.03 0.71
C TYR A 65 -5.67 4.76 1.97
N CYS A 66 -5.02 4.28 3.05
CA CYS A 66 -5.67 4.02 4.32
C CYS A 66 -6.26 5.29 4.94
N ARG A 67 -5.57 6.44 4.81
CA ARG A 67 -6.07 7.74 5.28
C ARG A 67 -7.35 8.15 4.58
N TYR A 68 -7.41 8.06 3.25
CA TYR A 68 -8.63 8.38 2.50
C TYR A 68 -9.76 7.40 2.79
N ALA A 69 -9.46 6.10 2.90
CA ALA A 69 -10.44 5.09 3.24
C ALA A 69 -11.04 5.32 4.64
N ASN A 70 -10.21 5.66 5.62
CA ASN A 70 -10.63 5.90 7.00
C ASN A 70 -11.58 7.11 7.14
N VAL A 71 -11.41 8.15 6.32
CA VAL A 71 -12.29 9.33 6.31
C VAL A 71 -13.42 9.24 5.28
N GLN A 72 -13.65 8.05 4.70
CA GLN A 72 -14.70 7.80 3.70
C GLN A 72 -14.62 8.71 2.47
N ALA A 73 -13.40 9.01 2.01
CA ALA A 73 -13.14 9.84 0.82
C ALA A 73 -12.30 9.09 -0.22
N LEU A 74 -12.40 7.76 -0.26
CA LEU A 74 -11.52 6.90 -1.07
C LEU A 74 -11.56 7.26 -2.57
N GLU A 75 -12.70 7.74 -3.06
CA GLU A 75 -12.88 8.23 -4.42
C GLU A 75 -11.94 9.38 -4.83
N MET A 76 -11.39 10.11 -3.85
CA MET A 76 -10.43 11.19 -4.08
C MET A 76 -8.98 10.72 -4.14
N PHE A 77 -8.66 9.52 -3.62
CA PHE A 77 -7.29 9.03 -3.52
C PHE A 77 -6.60 8.96 -4.89
N GLU A 78 -7.18 8.22 -5.84
CA GLU A 78 -6.55 8.03 -7.16
C GLU A 78 -6.45 9.33 -7.96
N LYS A 79 -7.38 10.27 -7.74
CA LYS A 79 -7.31 11.59 -8.35
C LYS A 79 -6.12 12.38 -7.78
N ASN A 80 -5.98 12.40 -6.47
CA ASN A 80 -4.98 13.22 -5.78
C ASN A 80 -3.56 12.67 -5.91
N PHE A 81 -3.40 11.35 -6.09
CA PHE A 81 -2.11 10.68 -6.27
C PHE A 81 -1.89 10.14 -7.69
N SER A 82 -2.60 10.67 -8.68
CA SER A 82 -2.52 10.18 -10.07
C SER A 82 -1.09 10.17 -10.62
N SER A 83 -0.28 11.19 -10.32
CA SER A 83 1.14 11.27 -10.70
C SER A 83 1.99 10.17 -10.05
N GLU A 84 1.77 9.91 -8.77
CA GLU A 84 2.51 8.94 -7.97
C GLU A 84 2.12 7.52 -8.36
N LEU A 85 0.84 7.27 -8.64
CA LEU A 85 0.35 5.99 -9.16
C LEU A 85 0.93 5.69 -10.55
N LEU A 86 1.03 6.70 -11.42
CA LEU A 86 1.69 6.54 -12.72
C LEU A 86 3.20 6.28 -12.58
N SER A 87 3.85 6.96 -11.64
CA SER A 87 5.26 6.75 -11.32
C SER A 87 5.50 5.34 -10.76
N LEU A 88 4.61 4.85 -9.90
CA LEU A 88 4.61 3.49 -9.38
C LEU A 88 4.55 2.49 -10.54
N HIS A 89 3.57 2.64 -11.44
CA HIS A 89 3.43 1.77 -12.61
C HIS A 89 4.73 1.74 -13.44
N PHE A 90 5.27 2.90 -13.82
CA PHE A 90 6.48 2.92 -14.65
C PHE A 90 7.72 2.35 -13.96
N LYS A 91 7.97 2.68 -12.69
CA LYS A 91 9.12 2.17 -11.93
C LYS A 91 9.15 0.64 -11.96
N TYR A 92 8.04 0.02 -11.57
CA TYR A 92 7.99 -1.42 -11.40
C TYR A 92 7.90 -2.19 -12.72
N GLN A 93 7.33 -1.60 -13.77
CA GLN A 93 7.39 -2.20 -15.11
C GLN A 93 8.81 -2.21 -15.68
N VAL A 94 9.60 -1.16 -15.47
CA VAL A 94 11.00 -1.12 -15.88
C VAL A 94 11.82 -2.17 -15.12
N GLU A 95 11.66 -2.24 -13.80
CA GLU A 95 12.33 -3.24 -12.96
C GLU A 95 11.97 -4.68 -13.38
N ALA A 96 10.70 -4.94 -13.69
CA ALA A 96 10.25 -6.24 -14.19
C ALA A 96 10.97 -6.63 -15.50
N ILE A 97 11.01 -5.72 -16.48
CA ILE A 97 11.69 -5.96 -17.77
C ILE A 97 13.20 -6.19 -17.58
N GLU A 98 13.84 -5.43 -16.70
CA GLU A 98 15.27 -5.61 -16.40
C GLU A 98 15.53 -6.97 -15.74
N SER A 99 14.64 -7.40 -14.83
CA SER A 99 14.73 -8.71 -14.19
C SER A 99 14.56 -9.87 -15.18
N GLU A 100 13.64 -9.74 -16.15
CA GLU A 100 13.45 -10.73 -17.20
C GLU A 100 14.70 -10.87 -18.07
N LYS A 101 15.29 -9.75 -18.52
CA LYS A 101 16.53 -9.74 -19.32
C LYS A 101 17.73 -10.31 -18.55
N ALA A 102 17.80 -10.09 -17.24
CA ALA A 102 18.88 -10.63 -16.42
C ALA A 102 18.78 -12.16 -16.26
N ASN A 103 17.57 -12.72 -16.27
CA ASN A 103 17.33 -14.16 -16.17
C ASN A 103 17.51 -14.92 -17.49
N GLU A 104 17.54 -14.20 -18.62
CA GLU A 104 17.77 -14.75 -19.96
C GLU A 104 19.27 -14.85 -20.37
N ASN A 105 20.18 -14.27 -19.57
CA ASN A 105 21.64 -14.29 -19.79
C ASN A 105 22.36 -15.20 -18.80
#